data_AF-A0A5A8DGN6-F1
#
_entry.id   AF-A0A5A8DGN6-F1
#
_cell.length_a   1.000
_cell.length_b   1.000
_cell.length_c   1.000
_cell.angle_alpha   90.00
_cell.angle_beta   90.00
_cell.angle_gamma   90.00
#
_symmetry.space_group_name_H-M   'P 1'
#
loop_
_entity.id
_entity.type
_entity.pdbx_description
1 polymer ?
#
loop_
_entity_poly.entity_id
_entity_poly.type
_entity_poly.pdbx_seq_one_letter_code
_entity_poly.pdbx_strand_id
1 'polypeptide(L)'
;MAARVRAEKAARRAAAQREREAEEARARAERLARMTPKQQMKELLGFTGFGSTKNRKVESNFTGAACGAVFKPLRREYRQYMHRKGGFNKSLDK
;
A
#
# COMPACT_ATOMS: atom_id res chain seq x y z
N MET A 1 17.91 7.62 18.06
CA MET A 1 17.01 8.78 18.26
C MET A 1 15.98 8.93 17.12
N ALA A 2 16.39 9.08 15.84
CA ALA A 2 15.48 9.38 14.72
C ALA A 2 14.40 8.30 14.40
N ALA A 3 14.70 7.01 14.60
CA ALA A 3 13.75 5.92 14.30
C ALA A 3 12.54 5.90 15.26
N ARG A 4 12.77 6.16 16.56
CA ARG A 4 11.70 6.25 17.57
C ARG A 4 10.73 7.39 17.28
N VAL A 5 11.25 8.56 16.89
CA VAL A 5 10.44 9.75 16.54
C VAL A 5 9.56 9.50 15.30
N ARG A 6 10.07 8.78 14.29
CA ARG A 6 9.28 8.42 13.10
C ARG A 6 8.17 7.41 13.43
N ALA A 7 8.46 6.42 14.26
CA ALA A 7 7.47 5.44 14.71
C ALA A 7 6.34 6.10 15.53
N GLU A 8 6.68 7.01 16.44
CA GLU A 8 5.69 7.75 17.25
C GLU A 8 4.82 8.67 16.37
N LYS A 9 5.41 9.35 15.39
CA LYS A 9 4.67 10.20 14.44
C LYS A 9 3.71 9.37 13.56
N ALA A 10 4.11 8.17 13.16
CA ALA A 10 3.25 7.25 12.42
C ALA A 10 2.09 6.75 13.29
N ALA A 11 2.34 6.40 14.55
CA ALA A 11 1.32 5.98 15.51
C ALA A 11 0.28 7.09 15.77
N ARG A 12 0.73 8.35 15.95
CA ARG A 12 -0.18 9.50 16.10
C ARG A 12 -1.03 9.75 14.86
N ARG A 13 -0.49 9.55 13.65
CA ARG A 13 -1.25 9.66 12.39
C ARG A 13 -2.30 8.55 12.27
N ALA A 14 -1.97 7.32 12.61
CA ALA A 14 -2.92 6.21 12.60
C ALA A 14 -4.04 6.39 13.64
N ALA A 15 -3.71 6.90 14.84
CA ALA A 15 -4.71 7.25 15.85
C ALA A 15 -5.67 8.34 15.34
N ALA A 16 -5.14 9.41 14.75
CA ALA A 16 -5.97 10.47 14.16
C ALA A 16 -6.83 10.01 12.98
N GLN A 17 -6.36 9.04 12.18
CA GLN A 17 -7.17 8.42 11.12
C GLN A 17 -8.34 7.61 11.69
N ARG A 18 -8.09 6.80 12.72
CA ARG A 18 -9.13 6.02 13.40
C ARG A 18 -10.18 6.89 14.06
N GLU A 19 -9.78 8.02 14.64
CA GLU A 19 -10.71 9.00 15.22
C GLU A 19 -11.61 9.62 14.16
N ARG A 20 -11.05 10.01 13.01
CA ARG A 20 -11.83 10.52 11.87
C ARG A 20 -12.80 9.49 11.30
N GLU A 21 -12.35 8.25 11.15
CA GLU A 21 -13.19 7.14 10.69
C GLU A 21 -14.32 6.86 11.70
N ALA A 22 -14.04 6.95 13.01
CA ALA A 22 -15.06 6.80 14.05
C ALA A 22 -16.07 7.96 14.06
N GLU A 23 -15.62 9.20 13.85
CA GLU A 23 -16.48 10.37 13.70
C GLU A 23 -17.38 10.24 12.46
N GLU A 24 -16.81 9.84 11.32
CA GLU A 24 -17.55 9.60 10.09
C GLU A 24 -18.57 8.46 10.24
N ALA A 25 -18.20 7.38 10.93
CA ALA A 25 -19.12 6.28 11.24
C ALA A 25 -20.28 6.73 12.15
N ARG A 26 -20.01 7.58 13.15
CA ARG A 26 -21.04 8.18 14.03
C ARG A 26 -21.98 9.08 13.24
N ALA A 27 -21.43 9.98 12.41
CA ALA A 27 -22.22 10.87 11.56
C ALA A 27 -23.09 10.08 10.56
N ARG A 28 -22.56 8.98 10.00
CA ARG A 28 -23.33 8.08 9.13
C ARG A 28 -24.47 7.39 9.88
N ALA A 29 -24.23 6.93 11.11
CA ALA A 29 -25.26 6.30 11.93
C ALA A 29 -26.38 7.29 12.30
N GLU A 30 -26.02 8.53 12.65
CA GLU A 30 -26.98 9.60 12.93
C GLU A 30 -27.81 9.97 11.69
N ARG A 31 -27.18 10.03 10.51
CA ARG A 31 -27.88 10.25 9.24
C ARG A 31 -28.89 9.14 8.96
N LEU A 32 -28.50 7.88 9.18
CA LEU A 32 -29.35 6.73 8.97
C LEU A 32 -30.55 6.74 9.92
N ALA A 33 -30.36 7.14 11.18
CA ALA A 33 -31.42 7.23 12.19
C ALA A 33 -32.52 8.24 11.84
N ARG A 34 -32.20 9.28 11.05
CA ARG A 34 -33.17 10.31 10.60
C ARG A 34 -33.97 9.92 9.36
N MET A 35 -33.64 8.81 8.71
CA MET A 35 -34.28 8.36 7.46
C MET A 35 -35.46 7.42 7.71
N THR A 36 -36.38 7.33 6.74
CA THR A 36 -37.46 6.35 6.78
C THR A 36 -36.91 4.91 6.62
N PRO A 37 -37.60 3.86 7.12
CA PRO A 37 -37.12 2.47 7.01
C PRO A 37 -36.79 2.04 5.58
N LYS A 38 -37.60 2.47 4.60
CA LYS A 38 -37.38 2.20 3.18
C LYS A 38 -36.12 2.87 2.63
N GLN A 39 -35.81 4.08 3.09
CA GLN A 39 -34.59 4.80 2.72
C GLN A 39 -33.36 4.21 3.40
N GLN A 40 -33.48 3.81 4.67
CA GLN A 40 -32.40 3.12 5.40
C GLN A 40 -31.99 1.82 4.69
N MET A 41 -32.95 0.98 4.30
CA MET A 41 -32.68 -0.25 3.57
C MET A 41 -32.01 0.01 2.21
N LYS A 42 -32.47 1.04 1.47
CA LYS A 42 -31.86 1.43 0.20
C LYS A 42 -30.41 1.86 0.35
N GLU A 43 -30.08 2.60 1.41
CA GLU A 43 -28.72 3.08 1.65
C GLU A 43 -27.79 1.97 2.16
N LEU A 44 -28.27 1.10 3.05
CA LEU A 44 -27.51 -0.06 3.55
C LEU A 44 -27.16 -1.05 2.44
N LEU A 45 -28.11 -1.30 1.53
CA LEU A 45 -27.92 -2.18 0.37
C LEU A 45 -27.19 -1.49 -0.79
N GLY A 46 -26.87 -0.20 -0.68
CA GLY A 46 -26.07 0.54 -1.67
C GLY A 46 -26.83 0.94 -2.94
N PHE A 47 -28.17 0.96 -2.93
CA PHE A 47 -28.99 1.33 -4.09
C PHE A 47 -29.03 2.84 -4.38
N THR A 48 -28.50 3.68 -3.49
CA THR A 48 -28.58 5.14 -3.59
C THR A 48 -27.47 5.76 -4.44
N GLY A 49 -26.43 4.99 -4.81
CA GLY A 49 -25.39 5.45 -5.74
C GLY A 49 -24.19 4.50 -5.83
N PHE A 50 -23.66 4.31 -7.05
CA PHE A 50 -22.45 3.50 -7.27
C PHE A 50 -21.20 4.35 -7.04
N GLY A 51 -20.41 4.00 -6.02
CA GLY A 51 -19.08 4.57 -5.82
C GLY A 51 -18.09 4.03 -6.86
N SER A 52 -17.07 4.83 -7.20
CA SER A 52 -15.92 4.37 -7.99
C SER A 52 -14.70 4.14 -7.11
N THR A 53 -13.96 3.06 -7.36
CA THR A 53 -12.66 2.78 -6.74
C THR A 53 -11.49 3.37 -7.54
N LYS A 54 -11.75 4.11 -8.63
CA LYS A 54 -10.72 4.76 -9.44
C LYS A 54 -9.88 5.69 -8.57
N ASN A 55 -8.55 5.52 -8.62
CA ASN A 55 -7.56 6.27 -7.83
C ASN A 55 -7.66 6.12 -6.30
N ARG A 56 -8.46 5.17 -5.78
CA ARG A 56 -8.47 4.84 -4.35
C ARG A 56 -7.50 3.70 -4.07
N LYS A 57 -6.82 3.78 -2.92
CA LYS A 57 -5.99 2.68 -2.44
C LYS A 57 -6.89 1.60 -1.84
N VAL A 58 -6.97 0.44 -2.49
CA VAL A 58 -7.65 -0.74 -1.99
C VAL A 58 -6.60 -1.66 -1.37
N GLU A 59 -6.67 -1.91 -0.07
CA GLU A 59 -5.63 -2.66 0.67
C GLU A 59 -5.34 -4.03 0.05
N SER A 60 -6.38 -4.74 -0.40
CA SER A 60 -6.27 -6.04 -1.08
C SER A 60 -5.37 -6.03 -2.32
N ASN A 61 -5.21 -4.87 -2.98
CA ASN A 61 -4.36 -4.75 -4.18
C ASN A 61 -2.88 -4.61 -3.82
N PHE A 62 -2.54 -4.19 -2.61
CA PHE A 62 -1.15 -3.94 -2.18
C PHE A 62 -0.53 -5.12 -1.44
N THR A 63 -1.33 -5.95 -0.78
CA THR A 63 -0.83 -7.12 -0.03
C THR A 63 -0.99 -8.43 -0.79
N GLY A 64 -1.88 -8.47 -1.79
CA GLY A 64 -2.19 -9.67 -2.56
C GLY A 64 -1.30 -9.87 -3.79
N ALA A 65 -1.56 -10.96 -4.52
CA ALA A 65 -0.91 -11.28 -5.80
C ALA A 65 -1.08 -10.18 -6.87
N ALA A 66 -2.08 -9.31 -6.72
CA ALA A 66 -2.34 -8.16 -7.57
C ALA A 66 -1.30 -7.03 -7.42
N CYS A 67 -0.47 -7.04 -6.36
CA CYS A 67 0.55 -6.00 -6.13
C CYS A 67 1.63 -6.01 -7.23
N GLY A 68 1.77 -7.11 -7.96
CA GLY A 68 2.82 -7.31 -8.95
C GLY A 68 4.19 -7.46 -8.30
N ALA A 69 4.95 -8.46 -8.74
CA ALA A 69 6.33 -8.62 -8.32
C ALA A 69 7.26 -8.12 -9.45
N VAL A 70 8.29 -7.37 -9.09
CA VAL A 70 9.35 -7.00 -10.06
C VAL A 70 10.39 -8.11 -10.07
N PHE A 71 10.37 -8.93 -11.12
CA PHE A 71 11.44 -9.89 -11.37
C PHE A 71 12.65 -9.16 -11.97
N LYS A 72 13.75 -9.11 -11.22
CA LYS A 72 15.04 -8.59 -11.71
C LYS A 72 15.98 -9.78 -11.95
N PRO A 73 16.08 -10.30 -13.20
CA PRO A 73 17.06 -11.33 -13.49
C PRO A 73 18.47 -10.74 -13.36
N LEU A 74 19.26 -11.27 -12.43
CA LEU A 74 20.68 -10.97 -12.41
C LEU A 74 21.33 -11.72 -13.58
N ARG A 75 21.97 -10.98 -14.49
CA ARG A 75 22.81 -11.60 -15.51
C ARG A 75 24.05 -12.15 -14.83
N ARG A 76 24.47 -13.35 -15.21
CA ARG A 76 25.70 -13.94 -14.67
C ARG A 76 26.89 -13.20 -15.26
N GLU A 77 27.65 -12.51 -14.42
CA GLU A 77 28.91 -11.87 -14.79
C GLU A 77 30.02 -12.93 -14.85
N TYR A 78 30.72 -13.00 -15.98
CA TYR A 78 31.83 -13.94 -16.19
C TYR A 78 33.13 -13.17 -16.32
N ARG A 79 34.12 -13.61 -15.56
CA ARG A 79 35.45 -13.01 -15.56
C ARG A 79 36.32 -13.83 -16.49
N GLN A 80 36.92 -13.19 -17.49
CA GLN A 80 37.84 -13.85 -18.39
C GLN A 80 39.14 -14.15 -17.64
N TYR A 81 39.51 -15.43 -17.49
CA TYR A 81 40.74 -15.86 -16.81
C TYR A 81 41.88 -16.15 -17.79
N MET A 82 41.59 -16.71 -18.96
CA MET A 82 42.60 -17.11 -19.94
C MET A 82 42.93 -15.99 -20.94
N HIS A 83 44.19 -15.94 -21.35
CA HIS A 83 44.77 -14.99 -22.33
C HIS A 83 44.56 -13.51 -22.00
N ARG A 84 44.65 -13.15 -20.72
CA ARG A 84 44.58 -11.75 -20.30
C ARG A 84 45.92 -11.04 -20.53
N LYS A 85 45.89 -9.85 -21.12
CA LYS A 85 47.06 -8.96 -21.16
C LYS A 85 47.33 -8.40 -19.75
N GLY A 86 48.54 -8.61 -19.23
CA GLY A 86 49.00 -8.00 -17.97
C GLY A 86 49.29 -8.95 -16.80
N GLY A 87 49.39 -10.26 -17.04
CA GLY A 87 49.89 -11.23 -16.05
C GLY A 87 48.89 -11.65 -14.97
N PHE A 88 49.24 -12.69 -14.23
CA PHE A 88 48.37 -13.42 -13.30
C PHE A 88 47.84 -12.58 -12.12
N ASN A 89 48.57 -11.53 -11.71
CA ASN A 89 48.25 -10.72 -10.53
C ASN A 89 47.39 -9.47 -10.82
N LYS A 90 46.97 -9.22 -12.07
CA LYS A 90 46.06 -8.12 -12.40
C LYS A 90 44.62 -8.52 -12.03
N SER A 91 43.86 -7.64 -11.37
CA SER A 91 42.46 -7.91 -11.03
C SER A 91 41.66 -8.35 -12.26
N LEU A 92 40.87 -9.44 -12.17
CA LEU A 92 40.01 -9.83 -13.30
C LEU A 92 38.92 -8.80 -13.51
N ASP A 93 38.67 -8.44 -14.78
CA ASP A 93 37.56 -7.55 -15.16
C ASP A 93 36.23 -8.18 -14.74
N LYS A 94 35.25 -7.31 -14.49
CA LYS A 94 33.86 -7.71 -14.22
C LYS A 94 33.12 -7.91 -15.54
#